data_AF-A0A3C1VPY7-F1
#
_entry.id   AF-A0A3C1VPY7-F1
#
_cell.length_a   1.000
_cell.length_b   1.000
_cell.length_c   1.000
_cell.angle_alpha   90.00
_cell.angle_beta   90.00
_cell.angle_gamma   90.00
#
_symmetry.space_group_name_H-M   'P 1'
#
loop_
_entity.id
_entity.type
_entity.pdbx_description
1 polymer ?
#
loop_
_entity_poly.entity_id
_entity_poly.type
_entity_poly.pdbx_seq_one_letter_code
_entity_poly.pdbx_strand_id
1 'polypeptide(L)'
;MTALEAFRDSTRTWLEENCPSSMRTPMVPEEIVWGGRDAEYVNPESKLWLDRMGEKGWTCPTWPQEYGGGGLSKEEAAVLKDELGRIGARI
;
A
#
# COMPACT_ATOMS: atom_id res chain seq x y z
N MET A 1 -13.08 -17.21 -12.93
CA MET A 1 -12.51 -16.13 -12.10
C MET A 1 -12.85 -16.42 -10.66
N THR A 2 -11.83 -16.72 -9.87
CA THR A 2 -11.98 -16.86 -8.41
C THR A 2 -12.09 -15.48 -7.76
N ALA A 3 -12.64 -15.38 -6.55
CA ALA A 3 -12.71 -14.11 -5.82
C ALA A 3 -11.32 -13.47 -5.63
N LEU A 4 -10.28 -14.29 -5.45
CA LEU A 4 -8.89 -13.83 -5.34
C LEU A 4 -8.32 -13.25 -6.64
N GLU A 5 -8.67 -13.81 -7.79
CA GLU A 5 -8.25 -13.25 -9.09
C GLU A 5 -8.90 -11.89 -9.34
N ALA A 6 -10.19 -11.75 -9.03
CA ALA A 6 -10.88 -10.46 -9.12
C ALA A 6 -10.29 -9.42 -8.14
N PHE A 7 -9.91 -9.85 -6.93
CA PHE A 7 -9.20 -9.00 -5.97
C PHE A 7 -7.82 -8.58 -6.50
N ARG A 8 -7.08 -9.50 -7.12
CA ARG A 8 -5.78 -9.22 -7.74
C ARG A 8 -5.90 -8.16 -8.85
N ASP A 9 -6.84 -8.33 -9.77
CA ASP A 9 -7.01 -7.41 -10.90
C ASP A 9 -7.48 -6.02 -10.44
N SER A 10 -8.41 -5.97 -9.48
CA SER A 10 -8.85 -4.70 -8.88
C SER A 10 -7.73 -4.02 -8.10
N THR A 11 -6.95 -4.78 -7.32
CA THR A 11 -5.78 -4.26 -6.60
C THR A 11 -4.75 -3.71 -7.57
N ARG A 12 -4.43 -4.44 -8.64
CA ARG A 12 -3.48 -3.97 -9.66
C ARG A 12 -3.94 -2.68 -10.31
N THR A 13 -5.18 -2.64 -10.78
CA THR A 13 -5.75 -1.45 -11.43
C THR A 13 -5.67 -0.25 -10.48
N TRP A 14 -6.04 -0.46 -9.21
CA TRP A 14 -5.97 0.59 -8.20
C TRP A 14 -4.52 1.03 -7.94
N LEU A 15 -3.58 0.10 -7.81
CA LEU A 15 -2.15 0.40 -7.64
C LEU A 15 -1.60 1.17 -8.85
N GLU A 16 -2.00 0.82 -10.07
CA GLU A 16 -1.53 1.51 -11.27
C GLU A 16 -2.04 2.95 -11.37
N GLU A 17 -3.28 3.20 -10.95
CA GLU A 17 -3.91 4.52 -10.93
C GLU A 17 -3.46 5.39 -9.73
N ASN A 18 -3.21 4.76 -8.58
CA ASN A 18 -3.00 5.47 -7.30
C ASN A 18 -1.54 5.46 -6.82
N CYS A 19 -0.68 4.56 -7.30
CA CYS A 19 0.72 4.53 -6.90
C CYS A 19 1.55 5.47 -7.79
N PRO A 20 2.12 6.56 -7.24
CA PRO A 20 2.99 7.46 -7.99
C PRO A 20 4.24 6.75 -8.49
N SER A 21 4.76 7.14 -9.66
CA SER A 21 5.96 6.52 -10.23
C SER A 21 7.20 6.68 -9.33
N SER A 22 7.27 7.75 -8.55
CA SER A 22 8.31 8.00 -7.55
C SER A 22 8.26 7.05 -6.35
N MET A 23 7.14 6.35 -6.14
CA MET A 23 6.97 5.33 -5.08
C MET A 23 7.26 3.91 -5.57
N ARG A 24 7.41 3.71 -6.90
CA ARG A 24 7.70 2.42 -7.56
C ARG A 24 9.20 2.13 -7.65
N THR A 25 10.00 2.78 -6.83
CA THR A 25 11.45 2.61 -6.78
C THR A 25 11.84 1.80 -5.54
N PRO A 26 13.00 1.11 -5.57
CA PRO A 26 13.55 0.50 -4.37
C PRO A 26 13.61 1.51 -3.22
N MET A 27 13.33 1.06 -2.01
CA MET A 27 13.32 1.91 -0.82
C MET A 27 14.69 2.59 -0.64
N VAL A 28 14.72 3.91 -0.82
CA VAL A 28 15.90 4.74 -0.57
C VAL A 28 15.97 5.01 0.94
N PRO A 29 17.11 4.75 1.61
CA PRO A 29 17.25 4.94 3.05
C PRO A 29 16.88 6.36 3.54
N GLU A 30 17.14 7.37 2.70
CA GLU A 30 16.85 8.78 2.98
C GLU A 30 15.36 9.14 2.87
N GLU A 31 14.55 8.28 2.25
CA GLU A 31 13.12 8.48 2.08
C GLU A 31 12.27 7.53 2.94
N ILE A 32 12.91 6.84 3.91
CA ILE A 32 12.20 6.03 4.90
C ILE A 32 11.43 6.98 5.82
N VAL A 33 10.11 6.95 5.70
CA VAL A 33 9.21 7.67 6.60
C VAL A 33 9.19 6.94 7.93
N TRP A 34 10.03 7.38 8.86
CA TRP A 34 9.97 6.90 10.24
C TRP A 34 8.72 7.48 10.91
N GLY A 35 7.83 6.60 11.37
CA GLY A 35 6.62 7.00 12.10
C GLY A 35 6.98 7.88 13.31
N GLY A 36 6.38 9.06 13.37
CA GLY A 36 6.63 10.08 14.39
C GLY A 36 5.72 11.29 14.19
N ARG A 37 5.58 12.16 15.20
CA ARG A 37 4.76 13.38 15.08
C ARG A 37 5.28 14.38 14.05
N ASP A 38 6.59 14.33 13.76
CA ASP A 38 7.29 15.17 12.77
C ASP A 38 7.99 14.30 11.73
N ALA A 39 7.23 13.45 11.03
CA ALA A 39 7.78 12.71 9.91
C ALA A 39 8.16 13.68 8.76
N GLU A 40 9.46 13.78 8.46
CA GLU A 40 9.93 14.55 7.30
C GLU A 40 9.68 13.76 6.02
N TYR A 41 8.67 14.17 5.27
CA TYR A 41 8.40 13.64 3.94
C TYR A 41 9.31 14.35 2.95
N VAL A 42 10.49 13.77 2.67
CA VAL A 42 11.40 14.24 1.63
C VAL A 42 10.68 14.36 0.28
N ASN A 43 9.75 13.44 0.02
CA ASN A 43 8.87 13.47 -1.14
C ASN A 43 7.39 13.65 -0.72
N PRO A 44 6.69 14.71 -1.18
CA PRO A 44 5.27 14.89 -0.90
C PRO A 44 4.39 13.74 -1.45
N GLU A 45 4.85 13.02 -2.48
CA GLU A 45 4.16 11.86 -3.02
C GLU A 45 4.19 10.65 -2.05
N SER A 46 5.21 10.57 -1.17
CA SER A 46 5.25 9.56 -0.10
C SER A 46 4.15 9.76 0.91
N LYS A 47 3.83 11.02 1.24
CA LYS A 47 2.71 11.35 2.12
C LYS A 47 1.39 10.96 1.47
N LEU A 48 1.19 11.36 0.21
CA LEU A 48 -0.02 11.03 -0.55
C LEU A 48 -0.21 9.51 -0.66
N TRP A 49 0.86 8.76 -0.86
CA TRP A 49 0.82 7.31 -0.91
C TRP A 49 0.45 6.70 0.44
N LEU A 50 1.05 7.17 1.53
CA LEU A 50 0.72 6.73 2.89
C LEU A 50 -0.74 7.01 3.23
N ASP A 51 -1.24 8.20 2.89
CA ASP A 51 -2.64 8.58 3.11
C ASP A 51 -3.59 7.66 2.33
N ARG A 52 -3.33 7.42 1.04
CA ARG A 52 -4.14 6.49 0.21
C ARG A 52 -4.13 5.06 0.74
N MET A 53 -2.98 4.57 1.17
CA MET A 53 -2.84 3.25 1.78
C MET A 53 -3.55 3.18 3.14
N GLY A 54 -3.54 4.27 3.91
CA GLY A 54 -4.25 4.41 5.18
C GLY A 54 -5.76 4.46 5.00
N GLU A 55 -6.28 5.23 4.04
CA GLU A 55 -7.71 5.29 3.70
C GLU A 55 -8.27 3.93 3.29
N LYS A 56 -7.46 3.13 2.59
CA LYS A 56 -7.80 1.75 2.22
C LYS A 56 -7.61 0.73 3.36
N GLY A 57 -6.95 1.10 4.46
CA GLY A 57 -6.56 0.18 5.52
C GLY A 57 -5.47 -0.81 5.12
N TRP A 58 -4.76 -0.54 4.02
CA TRP A 58 -3.70 -1.42 3.50
C TRP A 58 -2.38 -1.31 4.25
N THR A 59 -2.26 -0.34 5.16
CA THR A 59 -1.17 -0.27 6.16
C THR A 59 -1.25 -1.44 7.14
N CYS A 60 -2.46 -1.88 7.49
CA CYS A 60 -2.72 -3.07 8.30
C CYS A 60 -3.82 -3.91 7.62
N PRO A 61 -3.48 -4.60 6.51
CA PRO A 61 -4.47 -5.22 5.64
C PRO A 61 -5.26 -6.32 6.37
N THR A 62 -4.64 -7.01 7.32
CA THR A 62 -5.25 -8.12 8.09
C THR A 62 -5.99 -7.68 9.35
N TRP A 63 -5.90 -6.40 9.74
CA TRP A 63 -6.60 -5.92 10.92
C TRP A 63 -8.09 -5.72 10.63
N PRO A 64 -8.97 -5.94 11.61
CA PRO A 64 -10.40 -5.68 11.44
C PRO A 64 -10.67 -4.21 11.09
N GLN A 65 -11.69 -3.99 10.26
CA GLN A 65 -12.08 -2.65 9.83
C GLN A 65 -12.52 -1.75 10.99
N GLU A 66 -13.00 -2.34 12.10
CA GLU A 66 -13.35 -1.60 13.32
C GLU A 66 -12.15 -0.85 13.93
N TYR A 67 -10.91 -1.28 13.64
CA TYR A 67 -9.67 -0.63 14.08
C TYR A 67 -9.00 0.18 12.95
N GLY A 68 -9.70 0.41 11.83
CA GLY A 68 -9.12 1.08 10.65
C GLY A 68 -8.21 0.19 9.81
N GLY A 69 -8.26 -1.14 10.01
CA GLY A 69 -7.56 -2.10 9.16
C GLY A 69 -8.29 -2.41 7.86
N GLY A 70 -7.61 -3.09 6.95
CA GLY A 70 -8.16 -3.45 5.63
C GLY A 70 -9.21 -4.57 5.66
N GLY A 71 -9.33 -5.32 6.76
CA GLY A 71 -10.28 -6.43 6.89
C GLY A 71 -10.04 -7.59 5.92
N LEU A 72 -8.86 -7.66 5.29
CA LEU A 72 -8.52 -8.62 4.27
C LEU A 72 -8.20 -9.98 4.88
N SER A 73 -8.60 -11.03 4.18
CA SER A 73 -8.18 -12.40 4.46
C SER A 73 -6.66 -12.56 4.28
N LYS A 74 -6.09 -13.66 4.80
CA LYS A 74 -4.64 -13.92 4.65
C LYS A 74 -4.25 -14.07 3.18
N GLU A 75 -5.11 -14.69 2.38
CA GLU A 75 -4.91 -14.86 0.95
C GLU A 75 -4.95 -13.51 0.22
N GLU A 76 -5.91 -12.64 0.53
CA GLU A 76 -6.00 -11.29 -0.06
C GLU A 76 -4.81 -10.42 0.35
N ALA A 77 -4.39 -10.47 1.62
CA ALA A 77 -3.20 -9.77 2.08
C ALA A 77 -1.92 -10.28 1.38
N ALA A 78 -1.83 -11.58 1.09
CA ALA A 78 -0.73 -12.15 0.32
C ALA A 78 -0.75 -11.65 -1.14
N VAL A 79 -1.93 -11.58 -1.77
CA VAL A 79 -2.10 -11.02 -3.13
C VAL A 79 -1.71 -9.55 -3.16
N LEU A 80 -2.16 -8.74 -2.19
CA LEU A 80 -1.79 -7.34 -2.08
C LEU A 80 -0.26 -7.17 -1.96
N LYS A 81 0.39 -8.00 -1.12
CA LYS A 81 1.85 -7.98 -0.98
C LYS A 81 2.57 -8.35 -2.27
N ASP A 82 2.06 -9.34 -3.00
CA ASP A 82 2.59 -9.77 -4.30
C ASP A 82 2.49 -8.65 -5.35
N GLU A 83 1.33 -7.97 -5.45
CA GLU A 83 1.13 -6.88 -6.39
C GLU A 83 1.92 -5.61 -6.00
N LEU A 84 2.06 -5.29 -4.71
CA LEU A 84 2.95 -4.22 -4.24
C LEU A 84 4.41 -4.51 -4.60
N GLY A 85 4.87 -5.75 -4.37
CA GLY A 85 6.21 -6.19 -4.73
C GLY A 85 6.47 -6.17 -6.25
N ARG A 86 5.47 -6.53 -7.05
CA ARG A 86 5.53 -6.51 -8.52
C ARG A 86 5.82 -5.11 -9.06
N ILE A 87 5.17 -4.08 -8.51
CA ILE A 87 5.39 -2.69 -8.95
C ILE A 87 6.53 -2.00 -8.21
N GLY A 88 7.23 -2.71 -7.32
CA GLY A 88 8.27 -2.12 -6.47
C GLY A 88 7.74 -1.01 -5.57
N ALA A 89 6.44 -1.03 -5.24
CA ALA A 89 5.85 -0.01 -4.38
C ALA A 89 6.34 -0.20 -2.95
N ARG A 90 6.98 0.85 -2.43
CA ARG A 90 7.32 0.93 -1.00
C ARG A 90 6.05 1.15 -0.16
N ILE A 91 6.01 0.52 1.02
CA ILE A 91 5.01 0.73 2.07
C ILE A 91 5.71 1.12 3.35
#